data_AF-A0A920UQ49-F1
#
_entry.id   AF-A0A920UQ49-F1
#
_cell.length_a   1.000
_cell.length_b   1.000
_cell.length_c   1.000
_cell.angle_alpha   90.00
_cell.angle_beta   90.00
_cell.angle_gamma   90.00
#
_symmetry.space_group_name_H-M   'P 1'
#
loop_
_entity.id
_entity.type
_entity.pdbx_description
1 polymer ?
#
loop_
_entity_poly.entity_id
_entity_poly.type
_entity_poly.pdbx_seq_one_letter_code
_entity_poly.pdbx_strand_id
1 'polypeptide(L)'
;MLGETSIGAGMRRMEAVTGRYAEQLIWDRFESNNRLSADLQVPVNEIEERVSKMKEDLADLRKEMSDLQRQQSLINAESLLSRVQTINNVNVLATLIESSNNDSMREIGDWLRDKIISGVLILGGSD
;
A
#
# COMPACT_ATOMS: atom_id res chain seq x y z
N MET A 1 30.30 17.90 -12.76
CA MET A 1 30.80 16.58 -12.34
C MET A 1 29.71 15.56 -12.60
N LEU A 2 30.04 14.46 -13.27
CA LEU A 2 29.12 13.37 -13.62
C LEU A 2 29.05 12.32 -12.50
N GLY A 3 30.16 12.07 -11.82
CA GLY A 3 30.21 11.14 -10.70
C GLY A 3 31.58 11.10 -10.04
N GLU A 4 31.59 10.57 -8.82
CA GLU A 4 32.80 10.20 -8.10
C GLU A 4 32.68 8.75 -7.66
N THR A 5 33.73 7.95 -7.86
CA THR A 5 33.72 6.55 -7.43
C THR A 5 35.07 6.17 -6.85
N SER A 6 35.04 5.48 -5.69
CA SER A 6 36.24 4.90 -5.08
C SER A 6 36.69 3.69 -5.90
N ILE A 7 37.98 3.62 -6.21
CA ILE A 7 38.57 2.50 -6.96
C ILE A 7 39.64 1.74 -6.15
N GLY A 8 39.64 1.91 -4.82
CA GLY A 8 40.55 1.23 -3.88
C GLY A 8 41.83 2.02 -3.55
N ALA A 9 42.57 1.55 -2.54
CA ALA A 9 43.87 2.09 -2.10
C ALA A 9 43.96 3.63 -1.96
N GLY A 10 42.88 4.29 -1.51
CA GLY A 10 42.84 5.75 -1.36
C GLY A 10 42.71 6.54 -2.68
N MET A 11 42.46 5.87 -3.81
CA MET A 11 42.25 6.52 -5.11
C MET A 11 40.76 6.76 -5.40
N ARG A 12 40.46 7.93 -5.97
CA ARG A 12 39.11 8.35 -6.36
C ARG A 12 39.08 8.69 -7.85
N ARG A 13 38.17 8.05 -8.60
CA ARG A 13 37.89 8.42 -9.98
C ARG A 13 36.85 9.54 -9.97
N MET A 14 37.20 10.64 -10.62
CA MET A 14 36.30 11.76 -10.84
C MET A 14 35.96 11.83 -12.32
N GLU A 15 34.68 11.75 -12.63
CA GLU A 15 34.17 11.94 -13.99
C GLU A 15 33.57 13.33 -14.09
N ALA A 16 34.08 14.13 -15.02
CA ALA A 16 33.64 15.50 -15.22
C ALA A 16 33.48 15.80 -16.71
N VAL A 17 32.47 16.60 -17.02
CA VAL A 17 32.25 17.18 -18.34
C VAL A 17 32.54 18.68 -18.24
N THR A 18 33.16 19.25 -19.28
CA THR A 18 33.52 20.66 -19.36
C THR A 18 33.09 21.26 -20.70
N GLY A 19 33.19 22.60 -20.83
CA GLY A 19 32.84 23.31 -22.06
C GLY A 19 31.35 23.20 -22.41
N ARG A 20 31.04 23.18 -23.71
CA ARG A 20 29.65 23.17 -24.23
C ARG A 20 28.83 21.99 -23.72
N TYR A 21 29.45 20.83 -23.55
CA TYR A 21 28.76 19.66 -23.02
C TYR A 21 28.38 19.83 -21.55
N ALA A 22 29.15 20.61 -20.76
CA ALA A 22 28.78 20.93 -19.39
C ALA A 22 27.60 21.91 -19.33
N GLU A 23 27.58 22.91 -20.23
CA GLU A 23 26.46 23.83 -20.39
C GLU A 23 25.17 23.09 -20.76
N GLN A 24 25.24 22.23 -21.78
CA GLN A 24 24.10 21.42 -22.21
C GLN A 24 23.59 20.51 -21.08
N LEU A 25 24.50 19.85 -20.35
CA LEU A 25 24.11 19.03 -19.21
C LEU A 25 23.33 19.81 -18.14
N ILE A 26 23.77 21.04 -17.85
CA ILE A 26 23.09 21.90 -16.87
C ILE A 26 21.72 22.33 -17.41
N TRP A 27 21.63 22.69 -18.68
CA TRP A 27 20.38 23.06 -19.33
C TRP A 27 19.36 21.91 -19.29
N ASP A 28 19.77 20.69 -19.65
CA ASP A 28 18.92 19.50 -19.62
C ASP A 28 18.37 19.22 -18.20
N ARG A 29 19.19 19.45 -17.17
CA ARG A 29 18.76 19.34 -15.77
C ARG A 29 17.74 20.42 -15.40
N PHE A 30 17.94 21.66 -15.83
CA PHE A 30 16.96 22.73 -15.62
C PHE A 30 15.63 22.44 -16.31
N GLU A 31 15.64 22.00 -17.56
CA GLU A 31 14.43 21.60 -18.27
C GLU A 31 13.72 20.44 -17.56
N SER A 32 14.48 19.44 -17.10
CA SER A 32 13.92 18.34 -16.32
C SER A 32 13.22 18.83 -15.05
N ASN A 33 13.84 19.74 -14.30
CA ASN A 33 13.25 20.32 -13.10
C ASN A 33 12.01 21.17 -13.42
N ASN A 34 12.03 21.94 -14.52
CA ASN A 34 10.88 22.73 -14.95
C ASN A 34 9.70 21.85 -15.35
N ARG A 35 9.94 20.71 -16.02
CA ARG A 35 8.88 19.73 -16.32
C ARG A 35 8.27 19.15 -15.04
N LEU A 36 9.11 18.73 -14.09
CA LEU A 36 8.63 18.23 -12.79
C LEU A 36 7.83 19.28 -12.02
N SER A 37 8.28 20.52 -12.01
CA SER A 37 7.56 21.66 -11.43
C SER A 37 6.18 21.85 -12.06
N ALA A 38 6.08 21.78 -13.39
CA ALA A 38 4.81 21.88 -14.10
C ALA A 38 3.87 20.70 -13.81
N ASP A 39 4.40 19.47 -13.83
CA ASP A 39 3.63 18.24 -13.58
C ASP A 39 3.10 18.18 -12.15
N LEU A 40 3.92 18.58 -11.18
CA LEU A 40 3.57 18.61 -9.76
C LEU A 40 2.83 19.88 -9.33
N GLN A 41 2.76 20.88 -10.22
CA GLN A 41 2.15 22.20 -10.01
C GLN A 41 2.74 22.95 -8.80
N VAL A 42 4.07 22.88 -8.63
CA VAL A 42 4.79 23.55 -7.55
C VAL A 42 6.07 24.21 -8.07
N PRO A 43 6.57 25.28 -7.43
CA PRO A 43 7.89 25.84 -7.73
C PRO A 43 9.00 24.78 -7.67
N VAL A 44 10.07 24.97 -8.47
CA VAL A 44 11.19 23.99 -8.55
C VAL A 44 11.83 23.71 -7.18
N ASN A 45 11.91 24.72 -6.31
CA ASN A 45 12.44 24.59 -4.95
C ASN A 45 11.53 23.83 -3.98
N GLU A 46 10.28 23.54 -4.37
CA GLU A 46 9.28 22.82 -3.56
C GLU A 46 9.02 21.39 -4.06
N ILE A 47 9.66 20.98 -5.17
CA ILE A 47 9.48 19.63 -5.76
C ILE A 47 9.74 18.54 -4.73
N GLU A 48 10.84 18.63 -3.97
CA GLU A 48 11.20 17.61 -2.99
C GLU A 48 10.16 17.48 -1.86
N GLU A 49 9.70 18.62 -1.34
CA GLU A 49 8.66 18.65 -0.31
C GLU A 49 7.33 18.09 -0.84
N ARG A 50 6.94 18.47 -2.06
CA ARG A 50 5.71 17.97 -2.69
C ARG A 50 5.75 16.46 -2.89
N VAL A 51 6.89 15.92 -3.33
CA VAL A 51 7.09 14.47 -3.49
C VAL A 51 7.04 13.75 -2.13
N SER A 52 7.62 14.33 -1.07
CA SER A 52 7.55 13.74 0.28
C SER A 52 6.11 13.65 0.77
N LYS A 53 5.36 14.75 0.69
CA LYS A 53 3.95 14.80 1.10
C LYS A 53 3.10 13.81 0.29
N MET A 54 3.29 13.75 -1.03
CA MET A 54 2.57 12.77 -1.86
C MET A 54 2.86 11.32 -1.46
N LYS A 55 4.08 11.00 -1.00
CA LYS A 55 4.41 9.64 -0.51
C LYS A 55 3.74 9.35 0.84
N GLU A 56 3.69 10.33 1.73
CA GLU A 56 2.98 10.26 3.01
C GLU A 56 1.49 10.06 2.77
N ASP A 57 0.86 10.92 1.96
CA ASP A 57 -0.54 10.83 1.56
C ASP A 57 -0.85 9.44 0.97
N LEU A 58 -0.01 8.94 0.06
CA LEU A 58 -0.18 7.60 -0.53
C LEU A 58 -0.09 6.47 0.51
N ALA A 59 0.75 6.61 1.53
CA ALA A 59 0.84 5.62 2.60
C ALA A 59 -0.42 5.64 3.48
N ASP A 60 -0.91 6.83 3.81
CA ASP A 60 -2.12 7.02 4.61
C ASP A 60 -3.38 6.54 3.88
N LEU A 61 -3.54 6.90 2.60
CA LEU A 61 -4.63 6.43 1.75
C LEU A 61 -4.64 4.91 1.59
N ARG A 62 -3.45 4.27 1.49
CA ARG A 62 -3.35 2.80 1.45
C ARG A 62 -3.79 2.16 2.76
N LYS A 63 -3.43 2.76 3.89
CA LYS A 63 -3.86 2.30 5.20
C LYS A 63 -5.36 2.44 5.38
N GLU A 64 -5.92 3.60 5.03
CA GLU A 64 -7.36 3.83 5.08
C GLU A 64 -8.14 2.86 4.18
N MET A 65 -7.63 2.59 2.97
CA MET A 65 -8.23 1.58 2.08
C MET A 65 -8.23 0.19 2.72
N SER A 66 -7.13 -0.22 3.36
CA SER A 66 -7.06 -1.50 4.08
C SER A 66 -8.05 -1.55 5.25
N ASP A 67 -8.19 -0.46 6.01
CA ASP A 67 -9.10 -0.39 7.15
C ASP A 67 -10.57 -0.42 6.69
N LEU A 68 -10.91 0.28 5.60
CA LEU A 68 -12.24 0.25 5.00
C LEU A 68 -12.60 -1.13 4.43
N GLN A 69 -11.67 -1.79 3.74
CA GLN A 69 -11.86 -3.15 3.25
C GLN A 69 -12.10 -4.14 4.40
N ARG A 70 -11.35 -3.99 5.50
CA ARG A 70 -11.54 -4.77 6.72
C ARG A 70 -12.94 -4.53 7.32
N GLN A 71 -13.35 -3.28 7.50
CA GLN A 71 -14.69 -2.94 8.00
C GLN A 71 -15.80 -3.50 7.12
N GLN A 72 -15.67 -3.38 5.80
CA GLN A 72 -16.64 -3.91 4.84
C GLN A 72 -16.76 -5.44 4.94
N SER A 73 -15.63 -6.13 5.12
CA SER A 73 -15.61 -7.58 5.31
C SER A 73 -16.35 -8.00 6.59
N LEU A 74 -16.21 -7.24 7.68
CA LEU A 74 -16.94 -7.49 8.92
C LEU A 74 -18.45 -7.21 8.79
N ILE A 75 -18.85 -6.17 8.08
CA ILE A 75 -20.27 -5.88 7.78
C ILE A 75 -20.88 -7.03 6.95
N ASN A 76 -20.17 -7.51 5.94
CA ASN A 76 -20.60 -8.66 5.16
C ASN A 76 -20.73 -9.91 6.04
N ALA A 77 -19.80 -10.12 6.97
CA ALA A 77 -19.85 -11.21 7.92
C ALA A 77 -21.06 -11.13 8.87
N GLU A 78 -21.45 -9.92 9.30
CA GLU A 78 -22.64 -9.74 10.14
C GLU A 78 -23.91 -10.30 9.47
N SER A 79 -24.05 -10.13 8.16
CA SER A 79 -25.17 -10.70 7.41
C SER A 79 -25.23 -12.23 7.47
N LEU A 80 -24.09 -12.90 7.66
CA LEU A 80 -24.00 -14.36 7.76
C LEU A 80 -24.58 -14.90 9.07
N LEU A 81 -24.68 -14.07 10.11
CA LEU A 81 -25.31 -14.45 11.38
C LEU A 81 -26.79 -14.82 11.19
N SER A 82 -27.47 -14.23 10.21
CA SER A 82 -28.84 -14.59 9.84
C SER A 82 -28.98 -16.02 9.28
N ARG A 83 -27.86 -16.64 8.86
CA ARG A 83 -27.82 -18.00 8.29
C ARG A 83 -27.48 -19.07 9.32
N VAL A 84 -27.30 -18.71 10.59
CA VAL A 84 -27.02 -19.66 11.67
C VAL A 84 -28.22 -20.59 11.84
N GLN A 85 -27.95 -21.90 11.87
CA GLN A 85 -28.96 -22.93 12.10
C GLN A 85 -28.74 -23.58 13.46
N THR A 86 -29.83 -23.91 14.16
CA THR A 86 -29.75 -24.67 15.42
C THR A 86 -30.07 -26.13 15.14
N ILE A 87 -29.11 -27.03 15.38
CA ILE A 87 -29.24 -28.48 15.21
C ILE A 87 -28.98 -29.14 16.56
N ASN A 88 -29.93 -29.90 17.10
CA ASN A 88 -29.81 -30.56 18.41
C ASN A 88 -29.34 -29.60 19.53
N ASN A 89 -29.89 -28.37 19.54
CA ASN A 89 -29.52 -27.31 20.49
C ASN A 89 -28.08 -26.77 20.37
N VAL A 90 -27.42 -27.00 19.23
CA VAL A 90 -26.10 -26.46 18.87
C VAL A 90 -26.22 -25.51 17.69
N ASN A 91 -25.64 -24.32 17.78
CA ASN A 91 -25.60 -23.37 16.68
C ASN A 91 -24.54 -23.80 15.65
N VAL A 92 -24.90 -23.82 14.37
CA VAL A 92 -24.03 -24.23 13.28
C VAL A 92 -24.08 -23.19 12.16
N LEU A 93 -22.91 -22.74 11.71
CA LEU A 93 -22.77 -21.88 10.54
C LEU A 93 -21.71 -22.48 9.60
N ALA A 94 -22.13 -22.84 8.40
CA ALA A 94 -21.25 -23.29 7.32
C ALA A 94 -21.52 -22.45 6.08
N THR A 95 -20.53 -21.68 5.62
CA THR A 95 -20.71 -20.79 4.47
C THR A 95 -19.41 -20.59 3.69
N LEU A 96 -19.56 -20.30 2.41
CA LEU A 96 -18.49 -19.76 1.58
C LEU A 96 -18.45 -18.25 1.74
N ILE A 97 -17.25 -17.69 1.75
CA ILE A 97 -17.00 -16.25 1.76
C ILE A 97 -16.05 -15.90 0.61
N GLU A 98 -16.33 -14.77 -0.04
CA GLU A 98 -15.37 -14.14 -0.93
C GLU A 98 -14.28 -13.50 -0.05
N SER A 99 -13.07 -14.05 -0.10
CA SER A 99 -11.94 -13.60 0.70
C SER A 99 -10.66 -13.67 -0.13
N SER A 100 -9.88 -12.60 -0.09
CA SER A 100 -8.66 -12.46 -0.90
C SER A 100 -7.43 -13.12 -0.28
N ASN A 101 -7.46 -13.48 1.01
CA ASN A 101 -6.35 -14.15 1.69
C ASN A 101 -6.79 -14.85 3.00
N ASN A 102 -5.92 -15.70 3.55
CA ASN A 102 -6.17 -16.49 4.75
C ASN A 102 -6.28 -15.66 6.05
N ASP A 103 -5.59 -14.52 6.14
CA ASP A 103 -5.60 -13.69 7.35
C ASP A 103 -6.97 -13.01 7.52
N SER A 104 -7.55 -12.50 6.43
CA SER A 104 -8.91 -11.97 6.40
C SER A 104 -9.95 -13.04 6.77
N MET A 105 -9.80 -14.28 6.28
CA MET A 105 -10.70 -15.38 6.68
C MET A 105 -10.62 -15.69 8.17
N ARG A 106 -9.42 -15.70 8.73
CA ARG A 106 -9.21 -15.94 10.16
C ARG A 106 -9.87 -14.85 10.99
N GLU A 107 -9.68 -13.60 10.60
CA GLU A 107 -10.28 -12.46 11.29
C GLU A 107 -11.81 -12.53 11.28
N ILE A 108 -12.42 -12.78 10.11
CA ILE A 108 -13.87 -12.96 9.98
C ILE A 108 -14.35 -14.13 10.85
N GLY A 109 -13.62 -15.25 10.84
CA GLY A 109 -13.94 -16.43 11.64
C GLY A 109 -13.92 -16.16 13.14
N ASP A 110 -12.92 -15.44 13.63
CA ASP A 110 -12.82 -15.05 15.03
C ASP A 110 -13.94 -14.07 15.41
N TRP A 111 -14.23 -13.09 14.56
CA TRP A 111 -15.35 -12.16 14.77
C TRP A 111 -16.72 -12.86 14.83
N LEU A 112 -16.97 -13.82 13.94
CA LEU A 112 -18.21 -14.60 13.92
C LEU A 112 -18.32 -15.52 15.15
N ARG A 113 -17.22 -16.13 15.57
CA ARG A 113 -17.15 -16.96 16.78
C ARG A 113 -17.59 -16.16 18.02
N ASP A 114 -17.08 -14.94 18.15
CA ASP A 114 -17.40 -14.04 19.28
C ASP A 114 -18.89 -13.67 19.32
N LYS A 115 -19.56 -13.60 18.15
CA LYS A 115 -21.00 -13.30 18.05
C LYS A 115 -21.90 -14.52 18.30
N ILE A 116 -21.50 -15.71 17.85
CA ILE A 116 -22.30 -16.94 18.00
C ILE A 116 -22.18 -17.52 19.42
N ILE A 117 -21.12 -17.17 20.15
CA ILE A 117 -20.81 -17.55 21.55
C ILE A 117 -20.48 -19.04 21.71
N SER A 118 -21.34 -19.94 21.24
CA SER A 118 -21.16 -21.38 21.30
C SER A 118 -21.80 -22.06 20.09
N GLY A 119 -21.01 -22.87 19.38
CA GLY A 119 -21.45 -23.52 18.15
C GLY A 119 -20.30 -24.10 17.32
N VAL A 120 -20.63 -24.56 16.12
CA VAL A 120 -19.69 -25.03 15.10
C VAL A 120 -19.67 -24.04 13.94
N LEU A 121 -18.49 -23.53 13.59
CA LEU A 121 -18.28 -22.60 12.48
C LEU A 121 -17.36 -23.23 11.43
N ILE A 122 -17.77 -23.19 10.17
CA ILE A 122 -16.95 -23.60 9.02
C ILE A 122 -17.03 -22.50 7.97
N LEU A 123 -15.88 -21.94 7.61
CA LEU A 123 -15.74 -20.96 6.54
C LEU A 123 -14.88 -21.54 5.43
N GLY A 124 -15.36 -21.47 4.19
CA GLY A 124 -14.58 -21.79 3.00
C GLY A 124 -14.35 -20.54 2.15
N GLY A 125 -13.15 -20.38 1.61
CA GLY A 125 -12.84 -19.33 0.64
C GLY A 125 -13.16 -19.84 -0.77
N SER A 126 -13.82 -19.02 -1.58
CA SER A 126 -13.90 -19.23 -3.03
C SER A 126 -12.97 -18.23 -3.70
N ASP A 127 -11.95 -18.74 -4.40
CA ASP A 127 -11.09 -17.98 -5.31
C ASP A 127 -11.89 -17.44 -6.52
#